data_AF-A0A935FTC8-F1
#
_entry.id   AF-A0A935FTC8-F1
#
_cell.length_a   1.000
_cell.length_b   1.000
_cell.length_c   1.000
_cell.angle_alpha   90.00
_cell.angle_beta   90.00
_cell.angle_gamma   90.00
#
_symmetry.space_group_name_H-M   'P 1'
#
loop_
_entity.id
_entity.type
_entity.pdbx_description
1 polymer ?
#
loop_
_entity_poly.entity_id
_entity_poly.type
_entity_poly.pdbx_seq_one_letter_code
_entity_poly.pdbx_strand_id
1 'polypeptide(L)'
;MKRVTIQAALFLIFLFHGYTCVMSQDSGERFVIARDFTPVLNTPDYESVFGGAEGSSVKVDNQGLIREMEFIAFPGTIFRVLNSYQREGYEILEVKTNDYVYDTDLFIDSRFTDAYDNNIPPAEKKKEMPTRNEILNKMKSLEGYPYMWGGNFAEGIEKMLNYYKPATEIDSLERNLWIMKGVDCSGLIYESTGGITPRNTSTLTGYGRGLEISGKNTDEIASMLEPLDIIVWSGHVVIVLSKEEVIESSPGPGVHKSPLNQRLAEIINERTPVNDWGSKKGKRFVIRRWIDVENP
;
A
#
# COMPACT_ATOMS: atom_id res chain seq x y z
N MET A 1 -54.60 41.11 -58.05
CA MET A 1 -53.32 41.77 -58.40
C MET A 1 -52.44 41.71 -57.15
N LYS A 2 -51.37 40.88 -57.11
CA LYS A 2 -49.95 41.25 -57.36
C LYS A 2 -49.55 42.45 -56.46
N ARG A 3 -48.62 42.38 -55.48
CA ARG A 3 -47.23 41.88 -55.44
C ARG A 3 -46.67 41.93 -53.99
N VAL A 4 -45.90 40.93 -53.53
CA VAL A 4 -44.43 40.91 -53.23
C VAL A 4 -44.02 41.60 -51.91
N THR A 5 -43.71 40.86 -50.83
CA THR A 5 -42.41 40.32 -50.33
C THR A 5 -41.53 41.34 -49.58
N ILE A 6 -41.08 41.01 -48.36
CA ILE A 6 -39.66 40.96 -47.90
C ILE A 6 -39.60 40.53 -46.41
N GLN A 7 -38.70 39.59 -46.14
CA GLN A 7 -38.31 39.04 -44.84
C GLN A 7 -37.61 40.08 -43.94
N ALA A 8 -37.73 39.92 -42.62
CA ALA A 8 -36.66 40.29 -41.71
C ALA A 8 -36.64 39.30 -40.53
N ALA A 9 -35.64 38.43 -40.53
CA ALA A 9 -35.28 37.56 -39.42
C ALA A 9 -34.65 38.42 -38.31
N LEU A 10 -35.15 38.32 -37.08
CA LEU A 10 -34.43 38.83 -35.91
C LEU A 10 -33.63 37.68 -35.28
N PHE A 11 -32.30 37.82 -35.36
CA PHE A 11 -31.31 36.95 -34.76
C PHE A 11 -31.37 37.04 -33.23
N LEU A 12 -31.51 35.89 -32.57
CA LEU A 12 -31.31 35.73 -31.13
C LEU A 12 -29.79 35.74 -30.87
N ILE A 13 -29.30 36.75 -30.16
CA ILE A 13 -27.91 36.79 -29.68
C ILE A 13 -27.85 35.91 -28.42
N PHE A 14 -27.41 34.66 -28.58
CA PHE A 14 -26.94 33.85 -27.45
C PHE A 14 -25.56 34.38 -27.02
N LEU A 15 -25.52 35.09 -25.89
CA LEU A 15 -24.27 35.38 -25.18
C LEU A 15 -23.74 34.08 -24.57
N PHE A 16 -22.99 33.32 -25.36
CA PHE A 16 -22.05 32.32 -24.85
C PHE A 16 -21.01 33.06 -24.01
N HIS A 17 -21.22 33.10 -22.69
CA HIS A 17 -20.13 33.36 -21.76
C HIS A 17 -19.21 32.14 -21.84
N GLY A 18 -18.20 32.25 -22.70
CA GLY A 18 -17.10 31.31 -22.75
C GLY A 18 -16.43 31.30 -21.39
N TYR A 19 -16.64 30.23 -20.64
CA TYR A 19 -15.73 29.82 -19.58
C TYR A 19 -14.42 29.45 -20.27
N THR A 20 -13.55 30.45 -20.46
CA THR A 20 -12.14 30.20 -20.73
C THR A 20 -11.59 29.55 -19.47
N CYS A 21 -11.53 28.22 -19.47
CA CYS A 21 -10.69 27.47 -18.57
C CYS A 21 -9.25 27.94 -18.85
N VAL A 22 -8.77 28.87 -18.03
CA VAL A 22 -7.36 29.23 -18.01
C VAL A 22 -6.65 28.00 -17.46
N MET A 23 -6.17 27.15 -18.35
CA MET A 23 -5.16 26.15 -18.03
C MET A 23 -3.89 26.95 -17.70
N SER A 24 -3.73 27.29 -16.42
CA SER A 24 -2.47 27.81 -15.91
C SER A 24 -1.46 26.69 -16.04
N GLN A 25 -0.60 26.79 -17.05
CA GLN A 25 0.50 25.87 -17.27
C GLN A 25 1.63 26.32 -16.33
N ASP A 26 1.44 26.08 -15.04
CA ASP A 26 2.52 26.23 -14.07
C ASP A 26 3.50 25.08 -14.32
N SER A 27 4.61 25.38 -15.00
CA SER A 27 5.55 24.40 -15.53
C SER A 27 6.53 23.85 -14.48
N GLY A 28 6.21 24.03 -13.20
CA GLY A 28 6.99 23.53 -12.07
C GLY A 28 6.53 22.15 -11.64
N GLU A 29 7.47 21.26 -11.30
CA GLU A 29 7.12 20.01 -10.64
C GLU A 29 6.58 20.31 -9.23
N ARG A 30 5.34 19.94 -8.95
CA ARG A 30 4.73 20.09 -7.62
C ARG A 30 5.03 18.87 -6.76
N PHE A 31 5.42 19.09 -5.51
CA PHE A 31 5.64 18.04 -4.51
C PHE A 31 4.73 18.23 -3.30
N VAL A 32 4.37 17.13 -2.65
CA VAL A 32 3.69 17.12 -1.35
C VAL A 32 4.33 16.08 -0.44
N ILE A 33 4.22 16.30 0.87
CA ILE A 33 4.79 15.40 1.88
C ILE A 33 3.66 14.87 2.75
N ALA A 34 3.62 13.57 2.99
CA ALA A 34 2.70 12.97 3.96
C ALA A 34 2.92 13.59 5.34
N ARG A 35 1.93 14.32 5.86
CA ARG A 35 1.96 14.85 7.23
C ARG A 35 1.61 13.75 8.23
N ASP A 36 0.66 12.91 7.84
CA ASP A 36 0.11 11.81 8.61
C ASP A 36 0.25 10.50 7.83
N PHE A 37 -0.16 9.38 8.43
CA PHE A 37 -0.39 8.14 7.68
C PHE A 37 -1.40 8.44 6.57
N THR A 38 -0.96 8.31 5.32
CA THR A 38 -1.72 8.71 4.13
C THR A 38 -2.15 7.44 3.40
N PRO A 39 -3.46 7.15 3.30
CA PRO A 39 -3.92 6.10 2.41
C PRO A 39 -3.47 6.40 0.97
N VAL A 40 -3.01 5.39 0.25
CA VAL A 40 -2.70 5.47 -1.17
C VAL A 40 -3.58 4.45 -1.90
N LEU A 41 -4.41 4.96 -2.79
CA LEU A 41 -5.37 4.17 -3.56
C LEU A 41 -4.99 4.14 -5.04
N ASN A 42 -5.46 3.15 -5.78
CA ASN A 42 -5.37 3.09 -7.24
C ASN A 42 -6.56 3.74 -7.96
N THR A 43 -7.39 4.49 -7.24
CA THR A 43 -8.52 5.27 -7.77
C THR A 43 -8.57 6.67 -7.15
N PRO A 44 -8.98 7.70 -7.90
CA PRO A 44 -9.22 9.04 -7.34
C PRO A 44 -10.56 9.17 -6.61
N ASP A 45 -11.40 8.13 -6.63
CA ASP A 45 -12.75 8.14 -6.05
C ASP A 45 -12.76 7.49 -4.66
N TYR A 46 -12.23 8.20 -3.67
CA TYR A 46 -12.17 7.73 -2.29
C TYR A 46 -13.57 7.63 -1.68
N GLU A 47 -14.49 8.50 -2.08
CA GLU A 47 -15.85 8.58 -1.56
C GLU A 47 -16.64 7.30 -1.88
N SER A 48 -16.48 6.73 -3.08
CA SER A 48 -17.12 5.44 -3.39
C SER A 48 -16.47 4.26 -2.67
N VAL A 49 -15.18 4.34 -2.32
CA VAL A 49 -14.49 3.32 -1.53
C VAL A 49 -14.92 3.39 -0.06
N PHE A 50 -14.92 4.56 0.56
CA PHE A 50 -15.23 4.77 1.98
C PHE A 50 -16.62 5.38 2.17
N GLY A 51 -17.64 4.64 1.72
CA GLY A 51 -19.03 5.07 1.71
C GLY A 51 -19.90 4.10 0.93
N GLY A 52 -19.38 3.50 -0.14
CA GLY A 52 -20.12 2.54 -0.95
C GLY A 52 -21.39 3.18 -1.56
N ALA A 53 -22.37 2.35 -1.93
CA ALA A 53 -23.60 2.84 -2.53
C ALA A 53 -24.52 3.59 -1.54
N GLU A 54 -24.41 3.29 -0.24
CA GLU A 54 -25.34 3.76 0.80
C GLU A 54 -24.74 4.79 1.76
N GLY A 55 -23.43 5.08 1.65
CA GLY A 55 -22.69 5.97 2.54
C GLY A 55 -22.26 5.36 3.87
N SER A 56 -22.53 4.07 4.11
CA SER A 56 -22.36 3.39 5.41
C SER A 56 -21.54 2.10 5.35
N SER A 57 -20.89 1.81 4.23
CA SER A 57 -20.02 0.63 4.07
C SER A 57 -18.78 0.94 3.25
N VAL A 58 -17.67 0.27 3.53
CA VAL A 58 -16.48 0.24 2.71
C VAL A 58 -16.68 -0.72 1.54
N LYS A 59 -16.29 -0.28 0.35
CA LYS A 59 -16.29 -1.13 -0.84
C LYS A 59 -15.28 -2.26 -0.67
N VAL A 60 -15.78 -3.49 -0.68
CA VAL A 60 -14.97 -4.71 -0.65
C VAL A 60 -15.40 -5.69 -1.73
N ASP A 61 -14.48 -6.55 -2.15
CA ASP A 61 -14.80 -7.66 -3.05
C ASP A 61 -15.46 -8.85 -2.31
N ASN A 62 -15.68 -9.95 -3.02
CA ASN A 62 -16.26 -11.17 -2.45
C ASN A 62 -15.35 -11.88 -1.41
N GLN A 63 -14.11 -11.43 -1.24
CA GLN A 63 -13.16 -11.89 -0.23
C GLN A 63 -13.07 -10.91 0.96
N GLY A 64 -13.85 -9.82 0.95
CA GLY A 64 -13.80 -8.78 1.98
C GLY A 64 -12.58 -7.86 1.86
N LEU A 65 -11.96 -7.76 0.68
CA LEU A 65 -10.76 -6.97 0.47
C LEU A 65 -11.06 -5.65 -0.24
N ILE A 66 -10.40 -4.58 0.21
CA ILE A 66 -10.42 -3.26 -0.45
C ILE A 66 -9.40 -3.31 -1.60
N ARG A 67 -9.87 -3.58 -2.82
CA ARG A 67 -8.98 -3.77 -3.99
C ARG A 67 -8.34 -2.47 -4.47
N GLU A 68 -8.93 -1.36 -4.08
CA GLU A 68 -8.46 -0.02 -4.39
C GLU A 68 -7.27 0.39 -3.53
N MET A 69 -7.05 -0.26 -2.39
CA MET A 69 -5.98 0.07 -1.46
C MET A 69 -4.65 -0.53 -1.94
N GLU A 70 -3.65 0.32 -2.15
CA GLU A 70 -2.29 -0.09 -2.53
C GLU A 70 -1.40 -0.20 -1.30
N PHE A 71 -1.26 0.89 -0.55
CA PHE A 71 -0.50 0.93 0.70
C PHE A 71 -0.86 2.15 1.56
N ILE A 72 -0.31 2.22 2.77
CA ILE A 72 -0.38 3.40 3.65
C ILE A 72 1.00 4.05 3.68
N ALA A 73 1.13 5.24 3.11
CA ALA A 73 2.37 6.00 3.19
C ALA A 73 2.59 6.55 4.59
N PHE A 74 3.83 6.43 5.08
CA PHE A 74 4.18 6.89 6.42
C PHE A 74 4.41 8.40 6.43
N PRO A 75 4.25 9.06 7.60
CA PRO A 75 4.60 10.46 7.74
C PRO A 75 6.02 10.75 7.22
N GLY A 76 6.16 11.77 6.39
CA GLY A 76 7.40 12.14 5.72
C GLY A 76 7.60 11.53 4.32
N THR A 77 6.75 10.60 3.86
CA THR A 77 6.81 10.11 2.47
C THR A 77 6.60 11.27 1.50
N ILE A 78 7.50 11.37 0.52
CA ILE A 78 7.50 12.41 -0.50
C ILE A 78 6.75 11.90 -1.73
N PHE A 79 5.89 12.75 -2.27
CA PHE A 79 5.15 12.49 -3.49
C PHE A 79 5.43 13.58 -4.52
N ARG A 80 5.69 13.16 -5.76
CA ARG A 80 5.64 14.03 -6.93
C ARG A 80 4.21 14.03 -7.46
N VAL A 81 3.60 15.20 -7.55
CA VAL A 81 2.23 15.36 -8.06
C VAL A 81 2.26 15.35 -9.59
N LEU A 82 1.46 14.46 -10.17
CA LEU A 82 1.27 14.34 -11.62
C LEU A 82 0.04 15.13 -12.08
N ASN A 83 -1.03 15.06 -11.29
CA ASN A 83 -2.32 15.66 -11.60
C ASN A 83 -3.08 15.99 -10.32
N SER A 84 -4.12 16.81 -10.42
CA SER A 84 -4.96 17.20 -9.28
C SER A 84 -6.43 17.26 -9.68
N TYR A 85 -7.28 16.60 -8.89
CA TYR A 85 -8.72 16.52 -9.09
C TYR A 85 -9.40 17.30 -7.97
N GLN A 86 -10.00 18.43 -8.33
CA GLN A 86 -10.69 19.29 -7.37
C GLN A 86 -11.89 18.57 -6.74
N ARG A 87 -12.08 18.79 -5.44
CA ARG A 87 -13.25 18.43 -4.63
C ARG A 87 -13.69 19.65 -3.84
N GLU A 88 -14.81 19.54 -3.12
CA GLU A 88 -15.27 20.63 -2.26
C GLU A 88 -14.32 20.82 -1.06
N GLY A 89 -13.38 21.76 -1.20
CA GLY A 89 -12.46 22.17 -0.13
C GLY A 89 -11.16 21.37 -0.01
N TYR A 90 -10.87 20.45 -0.94
CA TYR A 90 -9.61 19.70 -1.00
C TYR A 90 -9.35 19.17 -2.43
N GLU A 91 -8.22 18.49 -2.62
CA GLU A 91 -7.84 17.87 -3.88
C GLU A 91 -7.54 16.38 -3.68
N ILE A 92 -7.90 15.55 -4.65
CA ILE A 92 -7.29 14.24 -4.82
C ILE A 92 -6.12 14.40 -5.78
N LEU A 93 -4.94 13.92 -5.41
CA LEU A 93 -3.70 14.10 -6.14
C LEU A 93 -3.29 12.77 -6.76
N GLU A 94 -3.06 12.75 -8.07
CA GLU A 94 -2.35 11.65 -8.73
C GLU A 94 -0.85 11.84 -8.49
N VAL A 95 -0.16 10.80 -8.03
CA VAL A 95 1.21 10.92 -7.52
C VAL A 95 2.15 9.81 -7.98
N LYS A 96 3.46 10.07 -7.88
CA LYS A 96 4.49 9.03 -7.82
C LYS A 96 5.31 9.16 -6.54
N THR A 97 5.82 8.05 -6.05
CA THR A 97 6.74 8.00 -4.91
C THR A 97 7.77 6.89 -5.08
N ASN A 98 8.93 7.03 -4.45
CA ASN A 98 9.98 6.02 -4.43
C ASN A 98 9.67 4.89 -3.43
N ASP A 99 8.80 5.14 -2.44
CA ASP A 99 8.47 4.18 -1.39
C ASP A 99 7.60 3.01 -1.91
N TYR A 100 6.93 3.18 -3.05
CA TYR A 100 6.07 2.19 -3.69
C TYR A 100 6.22 2.20 -5.21
N VAL A 101 7.04 1.27 -5.72
CA VAL A 101 7.29 1.12 -7.16
C VAL A 101 6.41 0.00 -7.71
N TYR A 102 5.30 0.37 -8.32
CA TYR A 102 4.38 -0.55 -9.00
C TYR A 102 3.78 0.12 -10.26
N ASP A 103 3.37 -0.69 -11.23
CA ASP A 103 2.82 -0.21 -12.50
C ASP A 103 1.31 0.05 -12.37
N THR A 104 0.97 1.07 -11.59
CA THR A 104 -0.41 1.55 -11.39
C THR A 104 -0.40 3.04 -11.11
N ASP A 105 -1.52 3.69 -11.40
CA ASP A 105 -1.75 5.06 -10.97
C ASP A 105 -2.00 5.08 -9.46
N LEU A 106 -1.46 6.08 -8.78
CA LEU A 106 -1.56 6.24 -7.33
C LEU A 106 -2.24 7.57 -7.00
N PHE A 107 -3.18 7.53 -6.08
CA PHE A 107 -3.97 8.68 -5.67
C PHE A 107 -3.94 8.86 -4.17
N ILE A 108 -3.75 10.10 -3.74
CA ILE A 108 -3.77 10.51 -2.32
C ILE A 108 -4.70 11.69 -2.11
N ASP A 109 -5.27 11.78 -0.92
CA ASP A 109 -6.07 12.93 -0.50
C ASP A 109 -5.17 14.01 0.12
N SER A 110 -5.25 15.24 -0.42
CA SER A 110 -4.42 16.36 0.00
C SER A 110 -4.62 16.75 1.47
N ARG A 111 -5.71 16.33 2.11
CA ARG A 111 -5.96 16.58 3.54
C ARG A 111 -5.01 15.80 4.47
N PHE A 112 -4.27 14.81 3.96
CA PHE A 112 -3.23 14.09 4.71
C PHE A 112 -1.81 14.62 4.46
N THR A 113 -1.65 15.60 3.58
CA THR A 113 -0.34 16.10 3.16
C THR A 113 -0.13 17.56 3.50
N ASP A 114 1.13 17.96 3.50
CA ASP A 114 1.54 19.35 3.47
C ASP A 114 2.12 19.66 2.09
N ALA A 115 1.74 20.83 1.54
CA ALA A 115 2.31 21.32 0.29
C ALA A 115 3.80 21.63 0.47
N TYR A 116 4.62 21.27 -0.51
CA TYR A 116 6.03 21.62 -0.54
C TYR A 116 6.27 22.69 -1.60
N ASP A 117 6.54 23.91 -1.15
CA ASP A 117 6.57 25.13 -1.96
C ASP A 117 7.89 25.31 -2.74
N ASN A 118 8.38 24.22 -3.35
CA ASN A 118 9.59 24.24 -4.18
C ASN A 118 9.44 23.27 -5.35
N ASN A 119 9.91 23.69 -6.53
CA ASN A 119 9.97 22.88 -7.75
C ASN A 119 11.12 21.85 -7.75
N ILE A 120 11.67 21.53 -6.58
CA ILE A 120 12.77 20.59 -6.39
C ILE A 120 12.33 19.63 -5.30
N PRO A 121 12.53 18.30 -5.44
CA PRO A 121 12.15 17.35 -4.41
C PRO A 121 12.84 17.69 -3.07
N PRO A 122 12.14 17.56 -1.93
CA PRO A 122 12.79 17.66 -0.63
C PRO A 122 13.91 16.62 -0.53
N ALA A 123 14.98 16.94 0.20
CA ALA A 123 15.97 15.93 0.53
C ALA A 123 15.29 14.80 1.32
N GLU A 124 15.38 13.57 0.81
CA GLU A 124 14.88 12.40 1.52
C GLU A 124 15.60 12.30 2.87
N LYS A 125 14.83 12.32 3.96
CA LYS A 125 15.40 12.04 5.29
C LYS A 125 15.87 10.61 5.28
N LYS A 126 17.16 10.40 5.58
CA LYS A 126 17.70 9.05 5.75
C LYS A 126 16.94 8.36 6.89
N LYS A 127 16.16 7.33 6.56
CA LYS A 127 15.51 6.47 7.56
C LYS A 127 16.60 5.65 8.26
N GLU A 128 16.61 5.66 9.59
CA GLU A 128 17.50 4.80 10.37
C GLU A 128 16.86 3.43 10.53
N MET A 129 17.59 2.37 10.15
CA MET A 129 17.11 1.01 10.32
C MET A 129 17.01 0.68 11.81
N PRO A 130 15.84 0.22 12.31
CA PRO A 130 15.76 -0.26 13.68
C PRO A 130 16.68 -1.47 13.89
N THR A 131 17.15 -1.66 15.12
CA THR A 131 17.96 -2.83 15.47
C THR A 131 17.17 -4.12 15.24
N ARG A 132 17.90 -5.23 15.08
CA ARG A 132 17.30 -6.56 14.92
C ARG A 132 16.27 -6.88 16.01
N ASN A 133 16.58 -6.52 17.26
CA ASN A 133 15.70 -6.76 18.40
C ASN A 133 14.45 -5.88 18.37
N GLU A 134 14.55 -4.62 17.95
CA GLU A 134 13.40 -3.73 17.80
C GLU A 134 12.44 -4.28 16.73
N ILE A 135 12.96 -4.73 15.59
CA ILE A 135 12.15 -5.33 14.52
C ILE A 135 11.42 -6.58 15.02
N LEU A 136 12.15 -7.51 15.66
CA LEU A 136 11.57 -8.75 16.19
C LEU A 136 10.52 -8.48 17.28
N ASN A 137 10.80 -7.54 18.18
CA ASN A 137 9.86 -7.17 19.24
C ASN A 137 8.60 -6.51 18.66
N LYS A 138 8.75 -5.64 17.66
CA LYS A 138 7.62 -5.03 16.97
C LYS A 138 6.78 -6.08 16.24
N MET A 139 7.38 -7.01 15.48
CA MET A 139 6.65 -8.11 14.86
C MET A 139 5.87 -8.96 15.87
N LYS A 140 6.49 -9.32 16.99
CA LYS A 140 5.83 -10.08 18.07
C LYS A 140 4.66 -9.31 18.69
N SER A 141 4.79 -7.99 18.85
CA SER A 141 3.71 -7.15 19.38
C SER A 141 2.50 -7.03 18.45
N LEU A 142 2.66 -7.37 17.17
CA LEU A 142 1.59 -7.34 16.17
C LEU A 142 0.80 -8.64 16.10
N GLU A 143 1.17 -9.69 16.85
CA GLU A 143 0.37 -10.92 16.91
C GLU A 143 -1.08 -10.64 17.30
N GLY A 144 -2.02 -11.21 16.55
CA GLY A 144 -3.46 -11.02 16.74
C GLY A 144 -4.07 -9.83 16.00
N TYR A 145 -3.26 -8.97 15.35
CA TYR A 145 -3.81 -7.93 14.48
C TYR A 145 -4.44 -8.51 13.21
N PRO A 146 -5.52 -7.90 12.69
CA PRO A 146 -6.23 -8.41 11.53
C PRO A 146 -5.39 -8.31 10.25
N TYR A 147 -5.71 -9.17 9.30
CA TYR A 147 -5.23 -9.04 7.93
C TYR A 147 -5.95 -7.87 7.24
N MET A 148 -5.20 -7.01 6.58
CA MET A 148 -5.73 -5.93 5.73
C MET A 148 -4.95 -5.92 4.43
N TRP A 149 -5.62 -6.21 3.30
CA TRP A 149 -4.99 -6.12 1.98
C TRP A 149 -4.50 -4.69 1.73
N GLY A 150 -3.23 -4.51 1.33
CA GLY A 150 -2.63 -3.18 1.22
C GLY A 150 -2.29 -2.54 2.58
N GLY A 151 -2.70 -3.14 3.70
CA GLY A 151 -2.41 -2.64 5.04
C GLY A 151 -0.94 -2.76 5.42
N ASN A 152 -0.38 -1.69 5.98
CA ASN A 152 0.94 -1.67 6.59
C ASN A 152 1.01 -0.71 7.79
N PHE A 153 -0.15 -0.51 8.45
CA PHE A 153 -0.26 0.24 9.68
C PHE A 153 -1.33 -0.39 10.58
N ALA A 154 -0.88 -1.17 11.54
CA ALA A 154 -1.69 -2.04 12.38
C ALA A 154 -2.79 -1.30 13.15
N GLU A 155 -2.57 -0.05 13.55
CA GLU A 155 -3.55 0.74 14.30
C GLU A 155 -4.67 1.32 13.43
N GLY A 156 -4.45 1.44 12.11
CA GLY A 156 -5.37 2.13 11.20
C GLY A 156 -5.36 3.65 11.36
N ILE A 157 -6.04 4.32 10.43
CA ILE A 157 -6.01 5.78 10.25
C ILE A 157 -7.32 6.38 10.73
N GLU A 158 -7.42 6.71 12.01
CA GLU A 158 -8.64 7.27 12.64
C GLU A 158 -9.18 8.53 11.93
N LYS A 159 -8.30 9.32 11.32
CA LYS A 159 -8.68 10.51 10.53
C LYS A 159 -9.59 10.19 9.34
N MET A 160 -9.61 8.94 8.85
CA MET A 160 -10.55 8.51 7.81
C MET A 160 -12.00 8.72 8.21
N LEU A 161 -12.36 8.49 9.48
CA LEU A 161 -13.72 8.69 9.98
C LEU A 161 -14.15 10.17 10.00
N ASN A 162 -13.20 11.11 9.95
CA ASN A 162 -13.47 12.53 9.88
C ASN A 162 -13.57 13.00 8.43
N TYR A 163 -12.65 12.54 7.58
CA TYR A 163 -12.54 12.98 6.19
C TYR A 163 -13.53 12.29 5.25
N TYR A 164 -13.87 11.05 5.55
CA TYR A 164 -14.84 10.21 4.86
C TYR A 164 -15.83 9.68 5.89
N LYS A 165 -16.61 10.58 6.47
CA LYS A 165 -17.50 10.25 7.59
C LYS A 165 -18.62 9.30 7.16
N PRO A 166 -18.82 8.15 7.84
CA PRO A 166 -19.97 7.29 7.60
C PRO A 166 -21.30 8.03 7.77
N ALA A 167 -22.27 7.75 6.91
CA ALA A 167 -23.60 8.34 6.95
C ALA A 167 -24.41 7.89 8.19
N THR A 168 -24.11 6.70 8.71
CA THR A 168 -24.75 6.11 9.89
C THR A 168 -23.71 5.61 10.88
N GLU A 169 -24.14 5.20 12.07
CA GLU A 169 -23.29 4.42 12.97
C GLU A 169 -22.88 3.10 12.28
N ILE A 170 -21.62 2.73 12.44
CA ILE A 170 -21.02 1.52 11.87
C ILE A 170 -20.51 0.63 13.00
N ASP A 171 -20.54 -0.68 12.80
CA ASP A 171 -20.04 -1.62 13.80
C ASP A 171 -18.50 -1.68 13.86
N SER A 172 -17.95 -2.49 14.77
CA SER A 172 -16.49 -2.60 14.94
C SER A 172 -15.76 -3.19 13.74
N LEU A 173 -16.39 -4.10 12.99
CA LEU A 173 -15.77 -4.74 11.83
C LEU A 173 -15.69 -3.73 10.69
N GLU A 174 -16.80 -3.06 10.41
CA GLU A 174 -16.90 -2.03 9.39
C GLU A 174 -15.98 -0.84 9.72
N ARG A 175 -15.91 -0.45 10.99
CA ARG A 175 -14.96 0.57 11.46
C ARG A 175 -13.52 0.18 11.17
N ASN A 176 -13.13 -1.08 11.40
CA ASN A 176 -11.77 -1.55 11.13
C ASN A 176 -11.44 -1.47 9.63
N LEU A 177 -12.39 -1.81 8.75
CA LEU A 177 -12.25 -1.60 7.31
C LEU A 177 -12.07 -0.12 6.97
N TRP A 178 -12.91 0.74 7.57
CA TRP A 178 -12.94 2.17 7.30
C TRP A 178 -11.62 2.88 7.61
N ILE A 179 -10.98 2.50 8.71
CA ILE A 179 -9.68 3.05 9.09
C ILE A 179 -8.52 2.22 8.53
N MET A 180 -8.80 1.17 7.74
CA MET A 180 -7.80 0.24 7.19
C MET A 180 -6.90 -0.37 8.28
N LYS A 181 -7.50 -0.78 9.40
CA LYS A 181 -6.80 -1.37 10.54
C LYS A 181 -6.24 -2.74 10.15
N GLY A 182 -4.93 -2.92 10.32
CA GLY A 182 -4.26 -4.20 10.13
C GLY A 182 -3.10 -4.13 9.14
N VAL A 183 -2.51 -5.29 8.89
CA VAL A 183 -1.37 -5.43 7.99
C VAL A 183 -1.52 -6.65 7.07
N ASP A 184 -1.08 -6.56 5.83
CA ASP A 184 -0.86 -7.74 4.98
C ASP A 184 0.51 -8.40 5.29
N CYS A 185 0.83 -9.47 4.58
CA CYS A 185 2.05 -10.25 4.80
C CYS A 185 3.33 -9.39 4.67
N SER A 186 3.43 -8.58 3.63
CA SER A 186 4.55 -7.66 3.42
C SER A 186 4.44 -6.39 4.27
N GLY A 187 3.22 -5.96 4.60
CA GLY A 187 2.94 -4.84 5.49
C GLY A 187 3.45 -5.08 6.90
N LEU A 188 3.44 -6.32 7.37
CA LEU A 188 4.00 -6.71 8.67
C LEU A 188 5.48 -6.34 8.80
N ILE A 189 6.32 -6.73 7.83
CA ILE A 189 7.75 -6.40 7.83
C ILE A 189 7.98 -4.92 7.49
N TYR A 190 7.17 -4.34 6.61
CA TYR A 190 7.22 -2.92 6.29
C TYR A 190 6.99 -2.04 7.51
N GLU A 191 5.92 -2.30 8.28
CA GLU A 191 5.64 -1.57 9.52
C GLU A 191 6.73 -1.79 10.57
N SER A 192 7.17 -3.04 10.74
CA SER A 192 8.17 -3.39 11.76
C SER A 192 9.54 -2.76 11.52
N THR A 193 9.79 -2.26 10.31
CA THR A 193 11.03 -1.59 9.92
C THR A 193 10.86 -0.08 9.71
N GLY A 194 9.69 0.50 10.03
CA GLY A 194 9.45 1.93 9.79
C GLY A 194 9.37 2.30 8.30
N GLY A 195 8.98 1.35 7.45
CA GLY A 195 8.82 1.55 6.00
C GLY A 195 10.13 1.58 5.23
N ILE A 196 11.14 0.80 5.67
CA ILE A 196 12.46 0.72 5.02
C ILE A 196 12.54 -0.47 4.06
N THR A 197 11.89 -1.59 4.37
CA THR A 197 11.87 -2.73 3.45
C THR A 197 11.01 -2.46 2.23
N PRO A 198 11.22 -3.14 1.09
CA PRO A 198 10.29 -3.08 -0.02
C PRO A 198 8.86 -3.43 0.40
N ARG A 199 7.88 -2.65 -0.07
CA ARG A 199 6.46 -2.84 0.29
C ARG A 199 5.81 -4.08 -0.34
N ASN A 200 6.27 -4.50 -1.51
CA ASN A 200 5.65 -5.57 -2.29
C ASN A 200 6.44 -6.88 -2.24
N THR A 201 5.73 -8.00 -2.13
CA THR A 201 6.34 -9.35 -2.12
C THR A 201 7.11 -9.66 -3.40
N SER A 202 6.68 -9.13 -4.55
CA SER A 202 7.40 -9.25 -5.83
C SER A 202 8.83 -8.70 -5.73
N THR A 203 9.02 -7.55 -5.09
CA THR A 203 10.34 -6.95 -4.86
C THR A 203 11.11 -7.68 -3.77
N LEU A 204 10.42 -8.14 -2.71
CA LEU A 204 11.04 -8.92 -1.63
C LEU A 204 11.70 -10.22 -2.11
N THR A 205 11.23 -10.83 -3.22
CA THR A 205 11.90 -12.00 -3.81
C THR A 205 13.33 -11.74 -4.28
N GLY A 206 13.74 -10.48 -4.44
CA GLY A 206 15.11 -10.09 -4.77
C GLY A 206 15.80 -9.25 -3.69
N TYR A 207 15.20 -9.09 -2.51
CA TYR A 207 15.70 -8.20 -1.46
C TYR A 207 16.71 -8.91 -0.55
N GLY A 208 17.93 -8.38 -0.42
CA GLY A 208 18.99 -8.99 0.37
C GLY A 208 19.71 -10.15 -0.34
N ARG A 209 20.46 -10.95 0.43
CA ARG A 209 21.23 -12.09 -0.07
C ARG A 209 20.37 -13.36 -0.14
N GLY A 210 20.49 -14.11 -1.23
CA GLY A 210 19.85 -15.42 -1.36
C GLY A 210 20.54 -16.53 -0.57
N LEU A 211 19.76 -17.51 -0.10
CA LEU A 211 20.27 -18.77 0.44
C LEU A 211 20.17 -19.90 -0.59
N GLU A 212 21.14 -20.81 -0.57
CA GLU A 212 21.20 -21.98 -1.45
C GLU A 212 20.31 -23.11 -0.92
N ILE A 213 19.03 -23.11 -1.29
CA ILE A 213 17.99 -24.02 -0.78
C ILE A 213 17.52 -25.07 -1.80
N SER A 214 17.90 -24.95 -3.07
CA SER A 214 17.52 -25.87 -4.14
C SER A 214 17.93 -27.30 -3.82
N GLY A 215 16.99 -28.24 -3.97
CA GLY A 215 17.21 -29.67 -3.70
C GLY A 215 17.29 -30.05 -2.22
N LYS A 216 17.14 -29.09 -1.29
CA LYS A 216 17.13 -29.36 0.15
C LYS A 216 15.73 -29.72 0.65
N ASN A 217 15.68 -30.56 1.67
CA ASN A 217 14.45 -30.87 2.40
C ASN A 217 14.17 -29.86 3.53
N THR A 218 13.05 -30.04 4.23
CA THR A 218 12.61 -29.18 5.33
C THR A 218 13.67 -28.99 6.41
N ASP A 219 14.25 -30.08 6.93
CA ASP A 219 15.20 -30.02 8.05
C ASP A 219 16.51 -29.34 7.65
N GLU A 220 16.98 -29.64 6.43
CA GLU A 220 18.17 -29.00 5.86
C GLU A 220 17.96 -27.49 5.72
N ILE A 221 16.82 -27.05 5.19
CA ILE A 221 16.51 -25.62 5.06
C ILE A 221 16.33 -24.98 6.44
N ALA A 222 15.57 -25.59 7.35
CA ALA A 222 15.33 -25.04 8.68
C ALA A 222 16.62 -24.81 9.48
N SER A 223 17.60 -25.71 9.34
CA SER A 223 18.91 -25.56 9.99
C SER A 223 19.67 -24.30 9.55
N MET A 224 19.46 -23.85 8.31
CA MET A 224 20.12 -22.68 7.71
C MET A 224 19.47 -21.35 8.09
N LEU A 225 18.19 -21.37 8.48
CA LEU A 225 17.39 -20.17 8.72
C LEU A 225 17.79 -19.47 10.01
N GLU A 226 17.85 -18.15 9.97
CA GLU A 226 18.10 -17.28 11.12
C GLU A 226 16.90 -16.34 11.31
N PRO A 227 16.69 -15.78 12.53
CA PRO A 227 15.65 -14.77 12.70
C PRO A 227 15.79 -13.64 11.68
N LEU A 228 14.66 -13.08 11.26
CA LEU A 228 14.49 -12.12 10.18
C LEU A 228 14.82 -12.62 8.76
N ASP A 229 15.27 -13.85 8.56
CA ASP A 229 15.22 -14.43 7.21
C ASP A 229 13.75 -14.47 6.74
N ILE A 230 13.53 -14.17 5.46
CA ILE A 230 12.20 -14.21 4.85
C ILE A 230 12.10 -15.37 3.87
N ILE A 231 11.05 -16.18 4.03
CA ILE A 231 10.63 -17.22 3.10
C ILE A 231 9.57 -16.58 2.21
N VAL A 232 9.90 -16.31 0.94
CA VAL A 232 9.12 -15.40 0.10
C VAL A 232 8.85 -15.95 -1.28
N TRP A 233 7.66 -15.63 -1.80
CA TRP A 233 7.26 -15.87 -3.19
C TRP A 233 6.32 -14.76 -3.65
N SER A 234 6.08 -14.67 -4.96
CA SER A 234 5.10 -13.71 -5.49
C SER A 234 3.72 -13.95 -4.87
N GLY A 235 3.27 -12.99 -4.06
CA GLY A 235 1.97 -13.00 -3.38
C GLY A 235 2.02 -13.29 -1.89
N HIS A 236 3.15 -13.71 -1.30
CA HIS A 236 3.23 -13.92 0.15
C HIS A 236 4.65 -13.92 0.71
N VAL A 237 4.76 -13.66 2.01
CA VAL A 237 6.01 -13.73 2.77
C VAL A 237 5.76 -14.27 4.17
N VAL A 238 6.67 -15.13 4.63
CA VAL A 238 6.74 -15.66 5.99
C VAL A 238 8.08 -15.25 6.59
N ILE A 239 8.08 -14.73 7.82
CA ILE A 239 9.28 -14.20 8.48
C ILE A 239 9.69 -15.14 9.61
N VAL A 240 10.97 -15.50 9.65
CA VAL A 240 11.54 -16.31 10.73
C VAL A 240 11.69 -15.47 12.00
N LEU A 241 11.09 -15.89 13.12
CA LEU A 241 11.24 -15.21 14.42
C LEU A 241 12.34 -15.83 15.29
N SER A 242 12.48 -17.15 15.21
CA SER A 242 13.48 -17.93 15.95
C SER A 242 13.84 -19.20 15.18
N LYS A 243 14.60 -20.11 15.80
CA LYS A 243 14.87 -21.43 15.22
C LYS A 243 13.64 -22.37 15.28
N GLU A 244 12.60 -21.97 15.99
CA GLU A 244 11.41 -22.76 16.29
C GLU A 244 10.15 -22.17 15.68
N GLU A 245 10.08 -20.85 15.47
CA GLU A 245 8.86 -20.15 15.10
C GLU A 245 9.03 -19.20 13.90
N VAL A 246 7.95 -19.09 13.13
CA VAL A 246 7.75 -18.06 12.10
C VAL A 246 6.54 -17.20 12.43
N ILE A 247 6.46 -16.03 11.80
CA ILE A 247 5.30 -15.13 11.84
C ILE A 247 4.92 -14.73 10.41
N GLU A 248 3.62 -14.63 10.15
CA GLU A 248 3.09 -14.10 8.91
C GLU A 248 1.73 -13.42 9.16
N SER A 249 1.31 -12.56 8.24
CA SER A 249 -0.08 -12.09 8.19
C SER A 249 -0.78 -12.72 7.02
N SER A 250 -1.90 -13.43 7.24
CA SER A 250 -2.64 -14.10 6.17
C SER A 250 -4.16 -13.88 6.28
N PRO A 251 -4.91 -13.98 5.16
CA PRO A 251 -6.36 -13.86 5.17
C PRO A 251 -7.00 -14.88 6.13
N GLY A 252 -7.84 -14.40 7.04
CA GLY A 252 -8.41 -15.21 8.12
C GLY A 252 -7.76 -14.89 9.47
N PRO A 253 -6.63 -15.53 9.83
CA PRO A 253 -6.04 -15.38 11.16
C PRO A 253 -5.36 -14.02 11.40
N GLY A 254 -5.08 -13.24 10.35
CA GLY A 254 -4.28 -12.03 10.50
C GLY A 254 -2.83 -12.37 10.84
N VAL A 255 -2.22 -11.55 11.69
CA VAL A 255 -0.85 -11.78 12.17
C VAL A 255 -0.84 -12.92 13.18
N HIS A 256 -0.12 -13.99 12.88
CA HIS A 256 -0.04 -15.17 13.73
C HIS A 256 1.32 -15.85 13.65
N LYS A 257 1.67 -16.59 14.70
CA LYS A 257 2.86 -17.44 14.74
C LYS A 257 2.52 -18.90 14.42
N SER A 258 3.50 -19.61 13.88
CA SER A 258 3.43 -21.06 13.71
C SER A 258 4.82 -21.71 13.84
N PRO A 259 4.90 -23.02 14.13
CA PRO A 259 6.18 -23.73 14.18
C PRO A 259 6.90 -23.72 12.83
N LEU A 260 8.18 -23.34 12.82
CA LEU A 260 9.00 -23.19 11.62
C LEU A 260 8.98 -24.45 10.74
N ASN A 261 9.28 -25.61 11.33
CA ASN A 261 9.37 -26.86 10.58
C ASN A 261 8.02 -27.26 9.96
N GLN A 262 6.92 -27.06 10.69
CA GLN A 262 5.59 -27.35 10.18
C GLN A 262 5.27 -26.44 8.99
N ARG A 263 5.44 -25.13 9.17
CA ARG A 263 5.08 -24.16 8.13
C ARG A 263 5.94 -24.31 6.88
N LEU A 264 7.24 -24.57 7.06
CA LEU A 264 8.16 -24.83 5.96
C LEU A 264 7.80 -26.12 5.20
N ALA A 265 7.40 -27.18 5.89
CA ALA A 265 6.93 -28.41 5.26
C ALA A 265 5.68 -28.18 4.39
N GLU A 266 4.71 -27.39 4.88
CA GLU A 266 3.53 -26.99 4.10
C GLU A 266 3.93 -26.23 2.82
N ILE A 267 4.87 -25.27 2.94
CA ILE A 267 5.37 -24.50 1.79
C ILE A 267 6.04 -25.43 0.77
N ILE A 268 6.91 -26.35 1.21
CA ILE A 268 7.62 -27.28 0.31
C ILE A 268 6.67 -28.24 -0.39
N ASN A 269 5.57 -28.65 0.27
CA ASN A 269 4.55 -29.49 -0.35
C ASN A 269 3.81 -28.78 -1.50
N GLU A 270 3.75 -27.45 -1.47
CA GLU A 270 3.05 -26.65 -2.48
C GLU A 270 3.98 -25.99 -3.52
N ARG A 271 5.26 -25.81 -3.17
CA ARG A 271 6.20 -24.94 -3.87
C ARG A 271 7.60 -25.53 -3.88
N THR A 272 8.29 -25.42 -5.01
CA THR A 272 9.67 -25.86 -5.16
C THR A 272 10.65 -24.84 -4.55
N PRO A 273 11.58 -25.23 -3.67
CA PRO A 273 12.65 -24.36 -3.21
C PRO A 273 13.62 -24.06 -4.37
N VAL A 274 13.97 -22.78 -4.55
CA VAL A 274 14.94 -22.34 -5.57
C VAL A 274 15.91 -21.31 -4.98
N ASN A 275 17.12 -21.23 -5.52
CA ASN A 275 18.15 -20.30 -5.02
C ASN A 275 17.89 -18.86 -5.49
N ASP A 276 17.31 -18.72 -6.68
CA ASP A 276 17.02 -17.42 -7.27
C ASP A 276 15.63 -17.34 -7.93
N TRP A 277 15.07 -16.13 -7.94
CA TRP A 277 13.74 -15.86 -8.47
C TRP A 277 13.70 -15.71 -10.01
N GLY A 278 14.83 -15.77 -10.74
CA GLY A 278 14.96 -15.37 -12.15
C GLY A 278 14.05 -16.01 -13.21
N SER A 279 13.47 -17.21 -12.98
CA SER A 279 12.37 -17.72 -13.83
C SER A 279 11.04 -16.99 -13.49
N LYS A 280 9.93 -17.21 -14.19
CA LYS A 280 8.57 -16.84 -13.70
C LYS A 280 7.62 -18.05 -13.70
N LYS A 281 8.13 -19.24 -14.02
CA LYS A 281 7.33 -20.45 -14.20
C LYS A 281 7.29 -21.28 -12.91
N GLY A 282 6.11 -21.85 -12.64
CA GLY A 282 5.88 -22.79 -11.54
C GLY A 282 5.66 -22.12 -10.17
N LYS A 283 5.13 -22.91 -9.23
CA LYS A 283 5.01 -22.55 -7.82
C LYS A 283 6.35 -22.79 -7.14
N ARG A 284 6.99 -21.74 -6.67
CA ARG A 284 8.33 -21.78 -6.06
C ARG A 284 8.46 -20.72 -4.98
N PHE A 285 9.49 -20.84 -4.16
CA PHE A 285 9.85 -19.87 -3.15
C PHE A 285 11.37 -19.74 -3.07
N VAL A 286 11.83 -18.58 -2.59
CA VAL A 286 13.22 -18.30 -2.27
C VAL A 286 13.31 -17.95 -0.79
N ILE A 287 14.52 -18.02 -0.25
CA ILE A 287 14.82 -17.48 1.08
C ILE A 287 15.81 -16.33 0.92
N ARG A 288 15.53 -15.22 1.62
CA ARG A 288 16.38 -14.03 1.62
C ARG A 288 16.79 -13.62 3.03
N ARG A 289 18.08 -13.34 3.17
CA ARG A 289 18.71 -12.72 4.34
C ARG A 289 19.02 -11.26 4.02
N TRP A 290 18.31 -10.35 4.65
CA TRP A 290 18.38 -8.91 4.36
C TRP A 290 19.04 -8.10 5.47
N ILE A 291 19.22 -8.70 6.65
CA ILE A 291 19.97 -8.15 7.77
C ILE A 291 21.04 -9.16 8.17
N ASP A 292 22.30 -8.75 8.13
CA ASP A 292 23.41 -9.61 8.52
C ASP A 292 23.50 -9.72 10.05
N VAL A 293 23.90 -10.89 10.55
CA VAL A 293 24.03 -11.19 11.98
C VAL A 293 25.10 -10.33 12.66
N GLU A 294 26.06 -9.82 11.88
CA GLU A 294 27.25 -9.13 12.40
C GLU A 294 27.04 -7.63 12.68
N ASN A 295 25.89 -7.06 12.31
CA ASN A 295 25.53 -5.68 12.63
C ASN A 295 24.26 -5.65 13.49
N PRO A 296 24.39 -5.62 14.85
CA PRO A 296 23.26 -5.60 15.78
C PRO A 296 22.39 -4.34 15.68
#